data_AF-A0A8I1A8N7-F1
#
_entry.id   AF-A0A8I1A8N7-F1
#
_cell.length_a   1.000
_cell.length_b   1.000
_cell.length_c   1.000
_cell.angle_alpha   90.00
_cell.angle_beta   90.00
_cell.angle_gamma   90.00
#
_symmetry.space_group_name_H-M   'P 1'
#
loop_
_entity.id
_entity.type
_entity.pdbx_description
1 polymer ?
#
loop_
_entity_poly.entity_id
_entity_poly.type
_entity_poly.pdbx_seq_one_letter_code
_entity_poly.pdbx_strand_id
1 'polypeptide(L)' 'MSQSRLTEAEIDRALAAATAGHRMAGMEPTAADLEIGRRQLRGEITGDEAVSLAIAAALTARNQRKEQCS' A
#
# COMPACT_ATOMS: atom_id res chain seq x y z
N MET A 1 -18.62 14.24 -9.96
CA MET A 1 -17.65 13.61 -10.87
C MET A 1 -17.67 12.12 -10.60
N SER A 2 -18.06 11.29 -11.57
CA SER A 2 -17.99 9.84 -11.41
C SER A 2 -16.52 9.46 -11.48
N GLN A 3 -15.88 9.14 -10.35
CA GLN A 3 -14.59 8.47 -10.38
C GLN A 3 -14.82 7.13 -11.08
N SER A 4 -14.40 7.02 -12.35
CA SER A 4 -14.40 5.75 -13.04
C SER A 4 -13.51 4.81 -12.22
N ARG A 5 -14.14 3.85 -11.54
CA ARG A 5 -13.43 2.80 -10.81
C ARG A 5 -12.53 2.09 -11.81
N LEU A 6 -11.24 1.98 -11.49
CA LEU A 6 -10.31 1.21 -12.29
C LEU A 6 -10.81 -0.24 -12.35
N THR A 7 -10.65 -0.88 -13.49
CA THR A 7 -10.83 -2.33 -13.63
C THR A 7 -9.74 -3.07 -12.86
N GLU A 8 -9.98 -4.31 -12.44
CA GLU A 8 -8.95 -5.10 -11.72
C GLU A 8 -7.64 -5.21 -12.51
N ALA A 9 -7.70 -5.30 -13.85
CA ALA A 9 -6.50 -5.32 -14.70
C ALA A 9 -5.71 -3.99 -14.65
N GLU A 10 -6.41 -2.85 -14.59
CA GLU A 10 -5.77 -1.54 -14.44
C GLU A 10 -5.17 -1.37 -13.04
N ILE A 11 -5.85 -1.90 -12.01
CA ILE A 11 -5.36 -1.90 -10.64
C ILE A 11 -4.08 -2.74 -10.53
N ASP A 12 -4.09 -3.96 -11.08
CA ASP A 12 -2.91 -4.83 -11.08
C ASP A 12 -1.74 -4.18 -11.84
N ARG A 13 -2.01 -3.51 -12.96
CA ARG A 13 -0.99 -2.75 -13.70
C ARG A 13 -0.43 -1.59 -12.86
N ALA A 14 -1.29 -0.84 -12.18
CA ALA A 14 -0.88 0.27 -11.33
C ALA A 14 -0.05 -0.21 -10.13
N LEU A 15 -0.46 -1.31 -9.48
CA LEU A 15 0.28 -1.92 -8.38
C LEU A 15 1.62 -2.49 -8.84
N ALA A 16 1.69 -3.10 -10.02
CA ALA A 16 2.95 -3.58 -10.59
C ALA A 16 3.93 -2.42 -10.84
N ALA A 17 3.45 -1.31 -11.40
CA ALA A 17 4.26 -0.11 -11.62
C ALA A 17 4.75 0.51 -10.30
N ALA A 18 3.86 0.64 -9.32
CA ALA A 18 4.22 1.14 -7.99
C ALA A 18 5.24 0.22 -7.29
N THR A 19 5.07 -1.10 -7.39
CA THR A 19 6.00 -2.10 -6.85
C THR A 19 7.37 -2.00 -7.51
N ALA A 20 7.42 -1.84 -8.83
CA ALA A 20 8.67 -1.64 -9.55
C ALA A 20 9.39 -0.37 -9.07
N GLY A 21 8.68 0.75 -8.90
CA GLY A 21 9.27 1.99 -8.36
C GLY A 21 9.84 1.83 -6.96
N HIS A 22 9.10 1.15 -6.07
CA HIS A 22 9.55 0.80 -4.72
C HIS A 22 10.82 -0.05 -4.73
N ARG A 23 10.88 -1.10 -5.56
CA ARG A 23 12.07 -1.94 -5.75
C ARG A 23 13.27 -1.18 -6.31
N MET A 24 13.04 -0.33 -7.29
CA MET A 24 14.09 0.54 -7.86
C MET A 24 14.68 1.47 -6.79
N ALA A 25 13.88 1.88 -5.80
CA ALA A 25 14.33 2.66 -4.67
C ALA A 25 14.94 1.83 -3.52
N GLY A 26 15.08 0.51 -3.69
CA GLY A 26 15.58 -0.39 -2.64
C GLY A 26 14.61 -0.59 -1.47
N MET A 27 13.33 -0.25 -1.65
CA MET A 27 12.29 -0.35 -0.63
C MET A 27 11.27 -1.39 -1.05
N GLU A 28 11.44 -2.66 -0.73
CA GLU A 28 10.41 -3.68 -1.05
C GLU A 28 9.10 -3.34 -0.31
N PRO A 29 7.96 -3.21 -1.02
CA PRO A 29 6.69 -2.93 -0.38
C PRO A 29 6.19 -4.17 0.38
N THR A 30 5.54 -3.96 1.52
CA THR A 30 4.99 -5.06 2.30
C THR A 30 3.66 -5.54 1.72
N ALA A 31 3.22 -6.74 2.10
CA ALA A 31 1.89 -7.23 1.73
C ALA A 31 0.76 -6.30 2.21
N ALA A 32 0.94 -5.64 3.36
CA ALA A 32 -0.02 -4.67 3.88
C ALA A 32 -0.11 -3.42 2.98
N ASP A 33 1.04 -2.90 2.51
CA ASP A 33 1.08 -1.75 1.60
C ASP A 33 0.38 -2.06 0.27
N LEU A 34 0.58 -3.28 -0.26
CA LEU A 34 -0.06 -3.73 -1.50
C LEU A 34 -1.59 -3.82 -1.36
N GLU A 35 -2.07 -4.32 -0.22
CA GLU A 35 -3.50 -4.42 0.04
C GLU A 35 -4.14 -3.04 0.22
N ILE A 36 -3.49 -2.14 0.97
CA ILE A 36 -3.94 -0.76 1.13
C ILE A 36 -4.03 -0.06 -0.24
N GLY A 37 -3.00 -0.20 -1.08
CA GLY A 37 -2.99 0.36 -2.44
C GLY A 37 -4.11 -0.20 -3.31
N ARG A 38 -4.39 -1.50 -3.22
CA ARG A 38 -5.51 -2.13 -3.94
C ARG A 38 -6.85 -1.55 -3.53
N ARG A 39 -7.11 -1.43 -2.23
CA ARG A 39 -8.36 -0.85 -1.69
C ARG A 39 -8.55 0.61 -2.10
N GLN A 40 -7.47 1.39 -2.11
CA GLN A 40 -7.49 2.78 -2.60
C GLN A 40 -7.85 2.84 -4.08
N LEU A 41 -7.22 2.01 -4.92
CA LEU A 41 -7.44 2.02 -6.37
C LEU A 41 -8.84 1.50 -6.77
N ARG A 42 -9.44 0.63 -5.95
CA ARG A 42 -10.86 0.23 -6.06
C ARG A 42 -11.83 1.33 -5.63
N GLY A 43 -11.35 2.35 -4.92
CA GLY A 43 -12.18 3.40 -4.32
C GLY A 43 -12.93 2.94 -3.08
N GLU A 44 -12.46 1.89 -2.39
CA GLU A 44 -13.01 1.43 -1.11
C GLU A 44 -12.58 2.33 0.06
N ILE A 45 -11.42 2.99 -0.10
CA ILE A 45 -10.86 3.97 0.83
C ILE A 45 -10.34 5.17 0.05
N THR A 46 -10.32 6.32 0.70
CA THR A 46 -9.70 7.55 0.21
C THR A 46 -8.17 7.47 0.25
N GLY A 47 -7.49 8.40 -0.43
CA GLY A 47 -6.04 8.53 -0.34
C GLY A 47 -5.55 8.84 1.08
N ASP A 48 -6.26 9.68 1.82
CA ASP A 48 -5.90 10.05 3.19
C ASP A 48 -6.03 8.87 4.16
N GLU A 49 -7.07 8.04 3.98
CA GLU A 49 -7.23 6.79 4.72
C GLU A 49 -6.12 5.79 4.37
N ALA A 50 -5.74 5.68 3.09
CA ALA A 50 -4.64 4.82 2.67
C ALA A 50 -3.31 5.21 3.32
N VAL A 51 -2.99 6.51 3.35
CA VAL A 51 -1.79 7.03 4.04
C VAL A 51 -1.84 6.72 5.53
N SER A 52 -2.98 6.97 6.18
CA SER A 52 -3.15 6.71 7.61
C SER A 52 -2.94 5.24 7.97
N LEU A 53 -3.48 4.32 7.15
CA LEU A 53 -3.31 2.88 7.32
C LEU A 53 -1.86 2.44 7.08
N ALA A 54 -1.18 2.98 6.06
CA ALA A 54 0.21 2.64 5.76
C ALA A 54 1.15 3.07 6.90
N ILE A 55 0.94 4.25 7.48
CA ILE A 55 1.67 4.71 8.66
C ILE A 55 1.44 3.76 9.85
N ALA A 56 0.19 3.38 10.11
CA ALA A 56 -0.14 2.46 11.21
C ALA A 56 0.52 1.08 11.03
N ALA A 57 0.53 0.56 9.80
CA ALA A 57 1.20 -0.69 9.46
C ALA A 57 2.73 -0.61 9.71
N ALA A 58 3.37 0.48 9.26
CA ALA A 58 4.79 0.71 9.47
C ALA A 58 5.16 0.83 10.96
N LEU A 59 4.34 1.51 11.75
CA LEU A 59 4.53 1.62 13.20
C LEU A 59 4.42 0.25 13.90
N THR A 60 3.43 -0.55 13.51
CA THR A 60 3.23 -1.91 14.04
C THR A 60 4.45 -2.79 13.75
N ALA A 61 4.91 -2.81 12.50
CA ALA A 61 6.11 -3.57 12.10
C ALA A 61 7.39 -3.10 12.79
N ARG A 62 7.50 -1.79 13.08
CA ARG A 62 8.61 -1.25 13.89
C ARG A 62 8.56 -1.76 15.32
N ASN A 63 7.39 -1.75 15.96
CA ASN A 63 7.27 -2.18 17.36
C ASN A 63 7.56 -3.67 17.53
N GLN A 64 7.05 -4.52 16.63
CA GLN A 64 7.34 -5.96 16.64
C GLN A 64 8.85 -6.26 16.54
N ARG A 65 9.58 -5.53 15.69
CA ARG A 65 11.05 -5.68 15.60
C ARG A 65 11.77 -5.27 16.88
N LYS A 66 11.25 -4.31 17.64
CA LYS A 66 11.85 -3.91 18.93
C LYS A 66 11.63 -4.98 19.99
N GLU A 67 10.45 -5.60 20.02
CA GLU A 67 10.11 -6.67 20.96
C GLU A 67 10.93 -7.94 20.70
N GLN A 68 11.24 -8.26 19.44
CA GLN A 68 12.04 -9.45 19.07
C GLN A 68 13.53 -9.34 19.43
N CYS A 69 14.05 -8.12 19.64
CA CYS A 69 15.45 -7.88 20.02
C CYS A 69 15.64 -7.63 21.53
N SER A 70 14.59 -7.75 22.34
CA SER A 70 14.62 -7.61 23.80
C SER A 70 14.60 -8.98 24.47
#